data_AF-A0A6D2J9A1-F1
#
_entry.id   AF-A0A6D2J9A1-F1
#
_cell.length_a   1.000
_cell.length_b   1.000
_cell.length_c   1.000
_cell.angle_alpha   90.00
_cell.angle_beta   90.00
_cell.angle_gamma   90.00
#
_symmetry.space_group_name_H-M   'P 1'
#
loop_
_entity.id
_entity.type
_entity.pdbx_description
1 polymer ?
#
loop_
_entity_poly.entity_id
_entity_poly.type
_entity_poly.pdbx_seq_one_letter_code
_entity_poly.pdbx_strand_id
1 'polypeptide(L)'
;MGNSKQKVTYTFEIDNFSQRNTPFMSPLFSSGFSSGFCNWHVYVQPKGNRTSKYMCLYLAVPDPHSRPHLWSRVTSFSFVVVNPSNVLSSKSFVGTYRTFNEKQPTSGFIRTGLTLSNLQEKGFLVNDKLKIEVYIYVKELHGGRDPKVLPEEKKETVYVHGFELLQSQVKSANWIFDTYPETALYIQPQDPQLKTAYMNILLRIYETLYYSPLEKLTESDLSNVSNGLLDLTQAGFKLEWLREKLEKVTLGRKKLSGYEAHALELEKQLKNLELMMSNLKAKIKLNAERKLDDI
;
A
#
# COMPACT_ATOMS: atom_id res chain seq x y z
N MET A 1 -39.13 -17.07 -5.23
CA MET A 1 -38.22 -15.91 -5.43
C MET A 1 -37.26 -15.88 -4.25
N GLY A 2 -36.02 -16.29 -4.46
CA GLY A 2 -35.04 -16.42 -3.37
C GLY A 2 -34.60 -15.06 -2.85
N ASN A 3 -34.77 -14.84 -1.55
CA ASN A 3 -34.12 -13.75 -0.81
C ASN A 3 -32.60 -13.95 -0.86
N SER A 4 -31.93 -13.43 -1.88
CA SER A 4 -30.48 -13.24 -1.81
C SER A 4 -30.23 -12.14 -0.78
N LYS A 5 -29.74 -12.51 0.41
CA LYS A 5 -29.22 -11.55 1.37
C LYS A 5 -28.14 -10.73 0.66
N GLN A 6 -28.38 -9.43 0.50
CA GLN A 6 -27.42 -8.52 -0.11
C GLN A 6 -26.12 -8.59 0.70
N LYS A 7 -25.02 -9.00 0.06
CA LYS A 7 -23.72 -9.15 0.72
C LYS A 7 -23.11 -7.76 0.94
N VAL A 8 -22.53 -7.55 2.12
CA VAL A 8 -21.74 -6.35 2.43
C VAL A 8 -20.65 -6.18 1.36
N THR A 9 -20.57 -5.00 0.75
CA THR A 9 -19.53 -4.68 -0.23
C THR A 9 -18.25 -4.26 0.48
N TYR A 10 -18.37 -3.42 1.50
CA TYR A 10 -17.23 -2.91 2.26
C TYR A 10 -17.62 -2.56 3.69
N THR A 11 -16.70 -2.79 4.63
CA THR A 11 -16.84 -2.40 6.03
C THR A 11 -15.57 -1.67 6.42
N PHE A 12 -15.71 -0.52 7.08
CA PHE A 12 -14.58 0.22 7.60
C PHE A 12 -14.92 0.87 8.93
N GLU A 13 -13.87 1.23 9.68
CA GLU A 13 -13.97 1.91 10.94
C GLU A 13 -13.22 3.25 10.90
N ILE A 14 -13.82 4.28 11.49
CA ILE A 14 -13.22 5.60 11.61
C ILE A 14 -12.78 5.77 13.07
N ASP A 15 -11.48 5.84 13.32
CA ASP A 15 -10.94 6.07 14.66
C ASP A 15 -11.03 7.54 15.09
N ASN A 16 -10.98 7.77 16.40
CA ASN A 16 -11.03 9.10 17.03
C ASN A 16 -12.18 9.96 16.50
N PHE A 17 -13.35 9.34 16.25
CA PHE A 17 -14.44 9.93 15.49
C PHE A 17 -14.95 11.22 16.13
N SER A 18 -15.06 11.27 17.46
CA SER A 18 -15.54 12.43 18.19
C SER A 18 -14.68 13.69 18.02
N GLN A 19 -13.38 13.50 17.79
CA GLN A 19 -12.40 14.59 17.64
C GLN A 19 -12.35 15.13 16.21
N ARG A 20 -12.94 14.45 15.23
CA ARG A 20 -12.84 14.84 13.81
C ARG A 20 -13.70 16.06 13.50
N ASN A 21 -13.03 17.14 13.09
CA ASN A 21 -13.66 18.36 12.57
C ASN A 21 -13.64 18.45 11.04
N THR A 22 -12.81 17.63 10.41
CA THR A 22 -12.70 17.55 8.95
C THR A 22 -13.44 16.32 8.42
N PRO A 23 -13.84 16.37 7.14
CA PRO A 23 -14.41 15.21 6.48
C PRO A 23 -13.43 14.03 6.42
N PHE A 24 -13.94 12.82 6.58
CA PHE A 24 -13.21 11.58 6.42
C PHE A 24 -13.48 11.00 5.03
N MET A 25 -12.44 10.50 4.37
CA MET A 25 -12.54 9.72 3.14
C MET A 25 -12.03 8.32 3.41
N SER A 26 -12.81 7.30 3.06
CA SER A 26 -12.38 5.90 3.20
C SER A 26 -11.29 5.57 2.17
N PRO A 27 -10.50 4.51 2.41
CA PRO A 27 -9.75 3.86 1.35
C PRO A 27 -10.64 3.49 0.17
N LEU A 28 -10.02 3.33 -1.00
CA LEU A 28 -10.69 2.90 -2.21
C LEU A 28 -11.08 1.43 -2.11
N PHE A 29 -12.28 1.07 -2.56
CA PHE A 29 -12.76 -0.30 -2.58
C PHE A 29 -13.58 -0.58 -3.83
N SER A 30 -13.63 -1.85 -4.25
CA SER A 30 -14.38 -2.26 -5.44
C SER A 30 -15.70 -2.97 -5.12
N SER A 31 -16.76 -2.64 -5.87
CA SER A 31 -17.96 -3.48 -5.99
C SER A 31 -17.86 -4.33 -7.25
N GLY A 32 -17.99 -5.65 -7.13
CA GLY A 32 -18.05 -6.58 -8.26
C GLY A 32 -19.45 -6.72 -8.85
N PHE A 33 -19.53 -6.90 -10.17
CA PHE A 33 -20.75 -7.21 -10.92
C PHE A 33 -20.43 -8.14 -12.11
N SER A 34 -21.44 -8.71 -12.77
CA SER A 34 -21.28 -9.66 -13.88
C SER A 34 -20.44 -9.13 -15.05
N SER A 35 -20.34 -7.81 -15.21
CA SER A 35 -19.57 -7.17 -16.29
C SER A 35 -18.20 -6.62 -15.86
N GLY A 36 -17.85 -6.62 -14.56
CA GLY A 36 -16.55 -6.11 -14.07
C GLY A 36 -16.60 -5.49 -12.67
N PHE A 37 -15.66 -4.58 -12.38
CA PHE A 37 -15.54 -3.88 -11.10
C PHE A 37 -15.74 -2.37 -11.24
N CYS A 38 -16.31 -1.78 -10.20
CA CYS A 38 -16.40 -0.33 -9.99
C CYS A 38 -15.71 0.04 -8.68
N ASN A 39 -14.79 0.98 -8.73
CA ASN A 39 -14.13 1.54 -7.56
C ASN A 39 -14.93 2.70 -6.98
N TRP A 40 -14.91 2.79 -5.66
CA TRP A 40 -15.66 3.75 -4.86
C TRP A 40 -14.85 4.18 -3.64
N HIS A 41 -15.15 5.36 -3.11
CA HIS A 41 -14.81 5.73 -1.74
C HIS A 41 -16.06 6.26 -1.03
N VAL A 42 -16.06 6.17 0.30
CA VAL A 42 -17.07 6.80 1.15
C VAL A 42 -16.52 8.09 1.73
N TYR A 43 -17.32 9.14 1.67
CA TYR A 43 -17.03 10.41 2.31
C TYR A 43 -18.00 10.62 3.48
N VAL A 44 -17.45 10.89 4.66
CA VAL A 44 -18.20 11.07 5.90
C VAL A 44 -17.90 12.46 6.44
N GLN A 45 -18.94 13.23 6.75
CA GLN A 45 -18.81 14.50 7.45
C GLN A 45 -19.32 14.32 8.87
N PRO A 46 -18.44 14.17 9.89
CA PRO A 46 -18.83 13.75 11.24
C PRO A 46 -19.84 14.69 11.91
N LYS A 47 -19.64 16.00 11.72
CA LYS A 47 -20.46 17.07 12.33
C LYS A 47 -21.40 17.73 11.30
N GLY A 48 -21.63 17.06 10.18
CA GLY A 48 -22.44 17.55 9.08
C GLY A 48 -21.74 18.58 8.19
N ASN A 49 -22.53 19.41 7.53
CA ASN A 49 -22.08 20.38 6.52
C ASN A 49 -22.78 21.74 6.70
N ARG A 50 -22.58 22.65 5.74
CA ARG A 50 -23.18 23.99 5.78
C ARG A 50 -24.71 23.99 5.91
N THR A 51 -25.39 22.89 5.57
CA THR A 51 -26.87 22.80 5.56
C THR A 51 -27.43 21.78 6.54
N SER A 52 -26.58 21.09 7.31
CA SER A 52 -26.99 20.02 8.22
C SER A 52 -26.04 19.89 9.41
N LYS A 53 -26.60 19.76 10.62
CA LYS A 53 -25.88 19.42 11.85
C LYS A 53 -25.69 17.90 12.07
N TYR A 54 -26.33 17.09 11.22
CA TYR A 54 -26.26 15.64 11.31
C TYR A 54 -25.05 15.14 10.52
N MET A 55 -24.48 14.02 10.94
CA MET A 55 -23.46 13.34 10.16
C MET A 55 -23.96 13.11 8.72
N CYS A 56 -23.13 13.41 7.72
CA CYS A 56 -23.46 13.15 6.32
C CYS A 56 -22.65 11.96 5.81
N LEU A 57 -23.26 11.12 4.97
CA LEU A 57 -22.64 9.94 4.36
C LEU A 57 -22.80 10.00 2.85
N TYR A 58 -21.71 9.88 2.10
CA TYR A 58 -21.75 9.92 0.64
C TYR A 58 -20.94 8.79 0.04
N LEU A 59 -21.47 8.22 -1.03
CA LEU A 59 -20.73 7.36 -1.95
C LEU A 59 -20.23 8.23 -3.09
N ALA A 60 -18.98 8.02 -3.51
CA ALA A 60 -18.37 8.79 -4.59
C ALA A 60 -17.52 7.91 -5.49
N VAL A 61 -17.48 8.28 -6.78
CA VAL A 61 -16.62 7.67 -7.79
C VAL A 61 -15.28 8.41 -7.79
N PRO A 62 -14.13 7.70 -7.70
CA PRO A 62 -12.81 8.32 -7.75
C PRO A 62 -12.51 8.89 -9.14
N ASP A 63 -11.75 10.00 -9.15
CA ASP A 63 -11.18 10.67 -10.32
C ASP A 63 -12.18 10.86 -11.48
N PRO A 64 -13.35 11.48 -11.23
CA PRO A 64 -14.44 11.52 -12.21
C PRO A 64 -14.10 12.23 -13.51
N HIS A 65 -13.15 13.18 -13.48
CA HIS A 65 -12.68 13.94 -14.65
C HIS A 65 -11.59 13.23 -15.46
N SER A 66 -10.95 12.20 -14.89
CA SER A 66 -9.90 11.41 -15.57
C SER A 66 -10.46 10.18 -16.30
N ARG A 67 -11.78 9.97 -16.23
CA ARG A 67 -12.48 8.85 -16.85
C ARG A 67 -12.88 9.18 -18.30
N PRO A 68 -13.15 8.16 -19.15
CA PRO A 68 -13.63 8.38 -20.52
C PRO A 68 -14.84 9.30 -20.58
N HIS A 69 -14.90 10.17 -21.59
CA HIS A 69 -16.04 11.06 -21.79
C HIS A 69 -17.37 10.28 -21.80
N LEU A 70 -18.39 10.83 -21.15
CA LEU A 70 -19.74 10.26 -21.03
C LEU A 70 -19.82 8.94 -20.23
N TRP A 71 -18.87 8.66 -19.35
CA TRP A 71 -19.00 7.55 -18.41
C TRP A 71 -20.23 7.71 -17.51
N SER A 72 -20.85 6.59 -17.15
CA SER A 72 -21.96 6.59 -16.19
C SER A 72 -22.08 5.27 -15.42
N ARG A 73 -22.59 5.35 -14.19
CA ARG A 73 -22.87 4.19 -13.33
C ARG A 73 -24.24 4.33 -12.71
N VAL A 74 -25.18 3.45 -13.04
CA VAL A 74 -26.49 3.39 -12.38
C VAL A 74 -26.38 2.40 -11.23
N THR A 75 -26.43 2.90 -10.01
CA THR A 75 -26.09 2.13 -8.80
C THR A 75 -27.11 2.40 -7.70
N SER A 76 -27.57 1.35 -7.01
CA SER A 76 -28.22 1.48 -5.70
C SER A 76 -27.20 1.18 -4.61
N PHE A 77 -27.29 1.92 -3.51
CA PHE A 77 -26.40 1.72 -2.38
C PHE A 77 -27.12 1.97 -1.06
N SER A 78 -26.61 1.36 0.00
CA SER A 78 -27.03 1.64 1.36
C SER A 78 -25.82 1.72 2.28
N PHE A 79 -26.00 2.50 3.35
CA PHE A 79 -25.07 2.54 4.47
C PHE A 79 -25.73 1.96 5.71
N VAL A 80 -24.97 1.23 6.52
CA VAL A 80 -25.37 0.88 7.88
C VAL A 80 -24.35 1.48 8.83
N VAL A 81 -24.81 2.41 9.66
CA VAL A 81 -24.04 2.87 10.82
C VAL A 81 -24.28 1.86 11.93
N VAL A 82 -23.27 1.03 12.16
CA VAL A 82 -23.36 -0.11 13.08
C VAL A 82 -23.33 0.42 14.51
N ASN A 83 -24.22 -0.09 15.34
CA ASN A 83 -24.16 0.09 16.78
C ASN A 83 -23.61 -1.20 17.41
N PRO A 84 -22.31 -1.26 17.75
CA PRO A 84 -21.73 -2.49 18.28
C PRO A 84 -22.28 -2.87 19.65
N SER A 85 -22.72 -1.88 20.43
CA SER A 85 -23.29 -2.07 21.77
C SER A 85 -24.68 -2.70 21.72
N ASN A 86 -25.44 -2.43 20.66
CA ASN A 86 -26.74 -3.06 20.39
C ASN A 86 -26.98 -3.09 18.88
N VAL A 87 -26.70 -4.25 18.27
CA VAL A 87 -26.80 -4.44 16.82
C VAL A 87 -28.19 -4.09 16.27
N LEU A 88 -29.26 -4.35 17.02
CA LEU A 88 -30.65 -4.01 16.63
C LEU A 88 -30.90 -2.50 16.58
N SER A 89 -30.08 -1.70 17.25
CA SER A 89 -30.15 -0.23 17.23
C SER A 89 -29.32 0.41 16.10
N SER A 90 -28.65 -0.40 15.26
CA SER A 90 -27.93 0.09 14.08
C SER A 90 -28.86 0.86 13.14
N LYS A 91 -28.32 1.84 12.42
CA LYS A 91 -29.11 2.72 11.54
C LYS A 91 -28.77 2.47 10.08
N SER A 92 -29.79 2.09 9.31
CA SER A 92 -29.69 1.83 7.88
C SER A 92 -30.20 3.03 7.08
N PHE A 93 -29.41 3.43 6.08
CA PHE A 93 -29.71 4.49 5.12
C PHE A 93 -29.77 3.86 3.75
N VAL A 94 -30.98 3.57 3.28
CA VAL A 94 -31.21 2.84 2.02
C VAL A 94 -31.48 3.84 0.91
N GLY A 95 -30.62 3.84 -0.11
CA GLY A 95 -30.75 4.70 -1.29
C GLY A 95 -31.54 4.00 -2.38
N THR A 96 -32.27 4.78 -3.17
CA THR A 96 -32.76 4.32 -4.47
C THR A 96 -31.64 4.41 -5.52
N TYR A 97 -31.88 3.91 -6.72
CA TYR A 97 -30.91 4.02 -7.81
C TYR A 97 -30.47 5.48 -8.04
N ARG A 98 -29.17 5.67 -8.25
CA ARG A 98 -28.53 6.93 -8.57
C ARG A 98 -27.63 6.74 -9.78
N THR A 99 -27.62 7.75 -10.65
CA THR A 99 -26.71 7.80 -11.79
C THR A 99 -25.51 8.67 -11.42
N PHE A 100 -24.34 8.03 -11.36
CA PHE A 100 -23.06 8.71 -11.18
C PHE A 100 -22.46 9.01 -12.55
N ASN A 101 -21.94 10.22 -12.73
CA ASN A 101 -21.25 10.66 -13.95
C ASN A 101 -20.31 11.83 -13.61
N GLU A 102 -19.65 12.40 -14.62
CA GLU A 102 -18.74 13.53 -14.45
C GLU A 102 -19.36 14.73 -13.73
N LYS A 103 -20.63 15.05 -14.00
CA LYS A 103 -21.34 16.20 -13.37
C LYS A 103 -21.87 15.88 -11.98
N GLN A 104 -22.14 14.60 -11.70
CA GLN A 104 -22.66 14.13 -10.42
C GLN A 104 -21.90 12.89 -9.95
N PRO A 105 -20.64 13.04 -9.51
CA PRO A 105 -19.80 11.91 -9.14
C PRO A 105 -20.05 11.42 -7.70
N THR A 106 -20.92 12.11 -6.96
CA THR A 106 -21.18 11.87 -5.53
C THR A 106 -22.67 11.88 -5.24
N SER A 107 -23.13 10.94 -4.41
CA SER A 107 -24.51 10.87 -3.92
C SER A 107 -24.55 10.34 -2.49
N GLY A 108 -25.53 10.77 -1.69
CA GLY A 108 -25.53 10.42 -0.27
C GLY A 108 -26.70 10.95 0.55
N PHE A 109 -26.54 10.88 1.86
CA PHE A 109 -27.51 11.26 2.88
C PHE A 109 -26.97 12.43 3.70
N ILE A 110 -27.61 13.59 3.54
CA ILE A 110 -27.21 14.81 4.26
C ILE A 110 -27.86 14.96 5.64
N ARG A 111 -28.91 14.18 5.93
CA ARG A 111 -29.69 14.23 7.17
C ARG A 111 -29.88 12.82 7.71
N THR A 112 -28.83 12.25 8.27
CA THR A 112 -28.89 10.90 8.87
C THR A 112 -29.71 10.84 10.17
N GLY A 113 -29.99 11.99 10.79
CA GLY A 113 -30.58 12.03 12.12
C GLY A 113 -29.60 11.64 13.24
N LEU A 114 -28.33 11.40 12.91
CA LEU A 114 -27.27 11.06 13.86
C LEU A 114 -26.37 12.28 14.05
N THR A 115 -26.53 12.97 15.19
CA THR A 115 -25.56 13.96 15.66
C THR A 115 -24.40 13.28 16.39
N LEU A 116 -23.29 14.00 16.59
CA LEU A 116 -22.18 13.47 17.39
C LEU A 116 -22.63 13.04 18.80
N SER A 117 -23.44 13.86 19.47
CA SER A 117 -24.01 13.51 20.79
C SER A 117 -24.82 12.22 20.74
N ASN A 118 -25.67 12.03 19.71
CA ASN A 118 -26.43 10.79 19.56
C ASN A 118 -25.53 9.57 19.33
N LEU A 119 -24.42 9.72 18.60
CA LEU A 119 -23.48 8.63 18.38
C LEU A 119 -22.76 8.23 19.67
N GLN A 120 -22.37 9.22 20.49
CA GLN A 120 -21.72 9.01 21.78
C GLN A 120 -22.67 8.39 22.82
N GLU A 121 -23.84 8.99 23.02
CA GLU A 121 -24.79 8.60 24.07
C GLU A 121 -25.46 7.26 23.81
N LYS A 122 -25.67 6.89 22.53
CA LYS A 122 -26.43 5.68 22.15
C LYS A 122 -25.54 4.49 21.82
N GLY A 123 -24.24 4.55 22.12
CA GLY A 123 -23.32 3.42 22.00
C GLY A 123 -22.90 3.06 20.57
N PHE A 124 -22.98 4.00 19.62
CA PHE A 124 -22.45 3.80 18.26
C PHE A 124 -20.92 3.89 18.20
N LEU A 125 -20.30 4.52 19.19
CA LEU A 125 -18.86 4.67 19.29
C LEU A 125 -18.31 3.74 20.38
N VAL A 126 -17.49 2.75 20.00
CA VAL A 126 -16.73 1.91 20.93
C VAL A 126 -15.26 2.27 20.79
N ASN A 127 -14.59 2.63 21.88
CA ASN A 127 -13.22 3.17 21.85
C ASN A 127 -13.06 4.38 20.90
N ASP A 128 -14.08 5.24 20.84
CA ASP A 128 -14.20 6.36 19.90
C ASP A 128 -14.09 5.96 18.41
N LYS A 129 -14.44 4.72 18.08
CA LYS A 129 -14.48 4.21 16.70
C LYS A 129 -15.91 4.10 16.19
N LEU A 130 -16.17 4.65 15.01
CA LEU A 130 -17.44 4.48 14.30
C LEU A 130 -17.29 3.41 13.21
N LYS A 131 -18.12 2.37 13.25
CA LYS A 131 -18.15 1.32 12.23
C LYS A 131 -19.27 1.56 11.20
N ILE A 132 -18.92 1.51 9.93
CA ILE A 132 -19.86 1.70 8.80
C ILE A 132 -19.75 0.52 7.84
N GLU A 133 -20.89 -0.02 7.45
CA GLU A 133 -21.01 -0.99 6.36
C GLU A 133 -21.63 -0.32 5.14
N VAL A 134 -21.17 -0.74 3.97
CA VAL A 134 -21.59 -0.24 2.67
C VAL A 134 -22.05 -1.41 1.82
N TYR A 135 -23.24 -1.27 1.24
CA TYR A 135 -23.80 -2.24 0.30
C TYR A 135 -24.00 -1.52 -1.02
N ILE A 136 -23.46 -2.08 -2.10
CA ILE A 136 -23.52 -1.49 -3.43
C ILE A 136 -24.04 -2.53 -4.42
N TYR A 137 -25.00 -2.13 -5.24
CA TYR A 137 -25.48 -2.90 -6.38
C TYR A 137 -25.44 -2.02 -7.63
N VAL A 138 -24.52 -2.35 -8.53
CA VAL A 138 -24.36 -1.65 -9.82
C VAL A 138 -25.28 -2.33 -10.84
N LYS A 139 -26.21 -1.57 -11.42
CA LYS A 139 -27.15 -2.06 -12.43
C LYS A 139 -26.59 -1.88 -13.84
N GLU A 140 -26.06 -0.70 -14.14
CA GLU A 140 -25.57 -0.32 -15.48
C GLU A 140 -24.23 0.41 -15.36
N LEU A 141 -23.33 0.17 -16.31
CA LEU A 141 -21.96 0.71 -16.35
C LEU A 141 -21.58 1.05 -17.80
N HIS A 142 -21.20 2.31 -18.02
CA HIS A 142 -20.70 2.82 -19.28
C HIS A 142 -19.39 3.60 -19.08
N GLY A 143 -18.51 3.58 -20.08
CA GLY A 143 -17.28 4.38 -20.07
C GLY A 143 -16.12 3.81 -19.24
N GLY A 144 -15.96 2.48 -19.22
CA GLY A 144 -14.74 1.82 -18.71
C GLY A 144 -14.88 1.15 -17.34
N ARG A 145 -14.16 0.03 -17.18
CA ARG A 145 -14.12 -0.81 -15.98
C ARG A 145 -12.90 -0.46 -15.15
N ASP A 146 -13.02 -0.58 -13.83
CA ASP A 146 -11.90 -0.31 -12.94
C ASP A 146 -11.13 -1.61 -12.63
N PRO A 147 -9.81 -1.53 -12.34
CA PRO A 147 -9.09 -2.66 -11.75
C PRO A 147 -9.69 -2.97 -10.38
N LYS A 148 -9.72 -4.26 -10.04
CA LYS A 148 -10.14 -4.69 -8.70
C LYS A 148 -9.15 -4.17 -7.67
N VAL A 149 -9.64 -3.40 -6.71
CA VAL A 149 -8.90 -2.88 -5.56
C VAL A 149 -9.44 -3.60 -4.33
N LEU A 150 -8.53 -4.25 -3.59
CA LEU A 150 -8.83 -4.71 -2.25
C LEU A 150 -8.76 -3.50 -1.32
N PRO A 151 -9.76 -3.29 -0.46
CA PRO A 151 -9.70 -2.17 0.48
C PRO A 151 -8.40 -2.25 1.28
N GLU A 152 -7.70 -1.13 1.41
CA GLU A 152 -6.48 -1.07 2.23
C GLU A 152 -6.82 -1.59 3.62
N GLU A 153 -6.25 -2.74 3.98
CA GLU A 153 -6.29 -3.24 5.34
C GLU A 153 -5.73 -2.12 6.22
N LYS A 154 -6.51 -1.65 7.21
CA LYS A 154 -5.97 -0.87 8.32
C LYS A 154 -4.74 -1.63 8.78
N LYS A 155 -3.54 -1.08 8.53
CA LYS A 155 -2.32 -1.71 8.98
C LYS A 155 -2.36 -1.62 10.50
N GLU A 156 -2.74 -2.72 11.12
CA GLU A 156 -2.89 -2.81 12.57
C GLU A 156 -1.54 -2.48 13.18
N THR A 157 -1.51 -1.43 14.02
CA THR A 157 -0.31 -1.00 14.72
C THR A 157 -0.36 -1.48 16.16
N VAL A 158 0.80 -1.90 16.68
CA VAL A 158 0.99 -2.40 18.05
C VAL A 158 2.20 -1.72 18.66
N TYR A 159 2.14 -1.44 19.95
CA TYR A 159 3.26 -0.88 20.70
C TYR A 159 4.22 -1.97 21.16
N VAL A 160 5.49 -1.85 20.74
CA VAL A 160 6.57 -2.78 21.04
C VAL A 160 7.75 -1.97 21.57
N HIS A 161 8.21 -2.25 22.80
CA HIS A 161 9.33 -1.54 23.44
C HIS A 161 9.26 0.01 23.37
N GLY A 162 8.04 0.57 23.41
CA GLY A 162 7.82 2.02 23.34
C GLY A 162 7.77 2.62 21.92
N PHE A 163 7.73 1.77 20.89
CA PHE A 163 7.57 2.15 19.48
C PHE A 163 6.22 1.68 18.94
N GLU A 164 5.55 2.49 18.12
CA GLU A 164 4.34 2.08 17.40
C GLU A 164 4.73 1.43 16.06
N LEU A 165 4.41 0.16 15.87
CA LEU A 165 4.84 -0.64 14.71
C LEU A 165 3.69 -1.36 14.03
N LEU A 166 3.82 -1.63 12.74
CA LEU A 166 2.87 -2.49 12.04
C LEU A 166 2.95 -3.93 12.57
N GLN A 167 1.84 -4.65 12.58
CA GLN A 167 1.82 -6.05 13.00
C GLN A 167 2.81 -6.94 12.22
N SER A 168 3.03 -6.63 10.93
CA SER A 168 4.02 -7.30 10.08
C SER A 168 5.47 -7.08 10.52
N GLN A 169 5.75 -6.00 11.25
CA GLN A 169 7.09 -5.60 11.69
C GLN A 169 7.44 -6.13 13.09
N VAL A 170 6.44 -6.53 13.88
CA VAL A 170 6.61 -6.94 15.29
C VAL A 170 7.64 -8.05 15.45
N LYS A 171 7.63 -9.05 14.56
CA LYS A 171 8.59 -10.18 14.63
C LYS A 171 10.03 -9.72 14.47
N SER A 172 10.30 -8.84 13.49
CA SER A 172 11.64 -8.30 13.25
C SER A 172 12.09 -7.41 14.40
N ALA A 173 11.18 -6.57 14.93
CA ALA A 173 11.47 -5.69 16.05
C ALA A 173 11.82 -6.47 17.32
N ASN A 174 11.01 -7.48 17.69
CA ASN A 174 11.29 -8.32 18.85
C ASN A 174 12.64 -9.03 18.70
N TRP A 175 12.93 -9.61 17.53
CA TRP A 175 14.22 -10.25 17.30
C TRP A 175 15.40 -9.30 17.50
N ILE A 176 15.30 -8.05 17.05
CA ILE A 176 16.33 -7.02 17.27
C ILE A 176 16.51 -6.75 18.76
N PHE A 177 15.44 -6.50 19.51
CA PHE A 177 15.52 -6.14 20.92
C PHE A 177 15.89 -7.32 21.83
N ASP A 178 15.53 -8.55 21.45
CA ASP A 178 15.92 -9.76 22.15
C ASP A 178 17.42 -10.08 21.94
N THR A 179 17.93 -9.83 20.72
CA THR A 179 19.32 -10.14 20.37
C THR A 179 20.29 -9.02 20.74
N TYR A 180 19.87 -7.77 20.58
CA TYR A 180 20.65 -6.55 20.79
C TYR A 180 19.85 -5.54 21.63
N PRO A 181 19.57 -5.86 22.91
CA PRO A 181 18.74 -5.02 23.78
C PRO A 181 19.31 -3.60 23.96
N GLU A 182 20.62 -3.41 23.78
CA GLU A 182 21.30 -2.12 23.84
C GLU A 182 20.91 -1.15 22.71
N THR A 183 20.30 -1.66 21.64
CA THR A 183 20.00 -0.93 20.40
C THR A 183 19.29 0.39 20.64
N ALA A 184 18.33 0.44 21.57
CA ALA A 184 17.51 1.63 21.82
C ALA A 184 17.49 2.08 23.31
N LEU A 185 18.49 1.73 24.11
CA LEU A 185 18.51 2.08 25.54
C LEU A 185 18.58 3.59 25.84
N TYR A 186 19.22 4.37 24.96
CA TYR A 186 19.52 5.79 25.20
C TYR A 186 19.02 6.70 24.08
N ILE A 187 17.92 6.32 23.43
CA ILE A 187 17.34 7.11 22.34
C ILE A 187 16.94 8.50 22.82
N GLN A 188 17.37 9.52 22.06
CA GLN A 188 17.09 10.93 22.36
C GLN A 188 15.64 11.33 22.02
N PRO A 189 15.06 10.93 20.88
CA PRO A 189 13.69 11.29 20.53
C PRO A 189 12.69 10.78 21.57
N GLN A 190 11.89 11.69 22.14
CA GLN A 190 10.76 11.33 23.01
C GLN A 190 9.40 11.44 22.31
N ASP A 191 9.35 12.18 21.20
CA ASP A 191 8.15 12.28 20.37
C ASP A 191 7.78 10.91 19.75
N PRO A 192 6.54 10.43 19.91
CA PRO A 192 6.12 9.12 19.41
C PRO A 192 6.24 8.97 17.89
N GLN A 193 5.90 10.01 17.11
CA GLN A 193 5.98 9.93 15.65
C GLN A 193 7.43 9.82 15.20
N LEU A 194 8.32 10.56 15.85
CA LEU A 194 9.75 10.52 15.59
C LEU A 194 10.37 9.17 15.98
N LYS A 195 9.98 8.59 17.13
CA LYS A 195 10.38 7.23 17.52
C LYS A 195 9.98 6.20 16.45
N THR A 196 8.75 6.28 15.97
CA THR A 196 8.23 5.39 14.92
C THR A 196 8.99 5.58 13.60
N ALA A 197 9.30 6.81 13.20
CA ALA A 197 10.09 7.08 12.00
C ALA A 197 11.48 6.45 12.08
N TYR A 198 12.20 6.63 13.20
CA TYR A 198 13.51 6.01 13.40
C TYR A 198 13.43 4.49 13.43
N MET A 199 12.42 3.91 14.09
CA MET A 199 12.26 2.46 14.12
C MET A 199 11.99 1.87 12.73
N ASN A 200 11.24 2.57 11.88
CA ASN A 200 11.04 2.18 10.49
C ASN A 200 12.34 2.22 9.67
N ILE A 201 13.22 3.21 9.91
CA ILE A 201 14.54 3.27 9.28
C ILE A 201 15.40 2.08 9.74
N LEU A 202 15.41 1.78 11.05
CA LEU A 202 16.15 0.66 11.62
C LEU A 202 15.71 -0.68 11.02
N LEU A 203 14.39 -0.92 10.97
CA LEU A 203 13.82 -2.14 10.39
C LEU A 203 14.16 -2.26 8.90
N ARG A 204 14.09 -1.17 8.14
CA ARG A 204 14.47 -1.16 6.72
C ARG A 204 15.94 -1.50 6.52
N ILE A 205 16.83 -0.97 7.36
CA ILE A 205 18.26 -1.30 7.31
C ILE A 205 18.49 -2.77 7.64
N TYR A 206 17.87 -3.26 8.71
CA TYR A 206 17.92 -4.66 9.10
C TYR A 206 17.47 -5.59 7.95
N GLU A 207 16.31 -5.31 7.36
CA GLU A 207 15.77 -6.10 6.26
C GLU A 207 16.69 -6.07 5.04
N THR A 208 17.25 -4.90 4.72
CA THR A 208 18.17 -4.73 3.60
C THR A 208 19.45 -5.53 3.79
N LEU A 209 20.01 -5.56 4.99
CA LEU A 209 21.28 -6.25 5.26
C LEU A 209 21.16 -7.76 5.49
N TYR A 210 19.99 -8.24 5.92
CA TYR A 210 19.80 -9.65 6.27
C TYR A 210 18.98 -10.43 5.24
N TYR A 211 18.08 -9.79 4.50
CA TYR A 211 17.15 -10.49 3.61
C TYR A 211 17.30 -10.11 2.12
N SER A 212 17.92 -8.99 1.79
CA SER A 212 18.16 -8.65 0.38
C SER A 212 19.24 -9.54 -0.25
N PRO A 213 18.98 -10.16 -1.41
CA PRO A 213 20.01 -10.87 -2.16
C PRO A 213 21.14 -9.94 -2.59
N LEU A 214 22.39 -10.40 -2.52
CA LEU A 214 23.57 -9.58 -2.83
C LEU A 214 23.55 -9.06 -4.27
N GLU A 215 23.04 -9.85 -5.22
CA GLU A 215 22.94 -9.50 -6.64
C GLU A 215 22.04 -8.28 -6.87
N LYS A 216 21.06 -8.05 -5.99
CA LYS A 216 20.08 -6.97 -6.11
C LYS A 216 20.52 -5.68 -5.44
N LEU A 217 21.54 -5.72 -4.58
CA LEU A 217 22.01 -4.56 -3.86
C LEU A 217 22.83 -3.64 -4.77
N THR A 218 22.44 -2.37 -4.82
CA THR A 218 23.17 -1.32 -5.54
C THR A 218 24.08 -0.53 -4.60
N GLU A 219 25.04 0.21 -5.15
CA GLU A 219 25.85 1.15 -4.37
C GLU A 219 24.99 2.22 -3.69
N SER A 220 23.90 2.64 -4.34
CA SER A 220 22.92 3.57 -3.78
C SER A 220 22.23 2.99 -2.55
N ASP A 221 21.83 1.72 -2.58
CA ASP A 221 21.20 1.06 -1.42
C ASP A 221 22.15 1.00 -0.23
N LEU A 222 23.42 0.64 -0.47
CA LEU A 222 24.45 0.59 0.57
C LEU A 222 24.76 1.99 1.14
N SER A 223 24.78 3.01 0.28
CA SER A 223 24.92 4.42 0.70
C SER A 223 23.75 4.88 1.56
N ASN A 224 22.52 4.55 1.16
CA ASN A 224 21.31 4.85 1.92
C ASN A 224 21.29 4.16 3.28
N VAL A 225 21.75 2.90 3.34
CA VAL A 225 21.92 2.19 4.61
C VAL A 225 22.96 2.90 5.49
N SER A 226 24.10 3.28 4.93
CA SER A 226 25.15 4.00 5.66
C SER A 226 24.65 5.32 6.25
N ASN A 227 23.91 6.11 5.45
CA ASN A 227 23.33 7.38 5.89
C ASN A 227 22.28 7.15 7.00
N GLY A 228 21.39 6.17 6.83
CA GLY A 228 20.40 5.84 7.85
C GLY A 228 21.02 5.36 9.17
N LEU A 229 22.14 4.63 9.13
CA LEU A 229 22.89 4.27 10.34
C LEU A 229 23.49 5.49 11.04
N LEU A 230 23.98 6.48 10.27
CA LEU A 230 24.51 7.73 10.82
C LEU A 230 23.40 8.53 11.52
N ASP A 231 22.23 8.69 10.88
CA ASP A 231 21.07 9.37 11.44
C ASP A 231 20.60 8.72 12.75
N LEU A 232 20.52 7.38 12.77
CA LEU A 232 20.12 6.62 13.96
C LEU A 232 21.15 6.72 15.08
N THR A 233 22.44 6.67 14.75
CA THR A 233 23.51 6.85 15.75
C THR A 233 23.44 8.24 16.37
N GLN A 234 23.20 9.28 15.57
CA GLN A 234 23.02 10.64 16.04
C GLN A 234 21.76 10.78 16.93
N ALA A 235 20.73 10.00 16.67
CA ALA A 235 19.53 9.89 17.52
C ALA A 235 19.74 9.06 18.80
N GLY A 236 20.94 8.51 19.03
CA GLY A 236 21.30 7.77 20.25
C GLY A 236 21.12 6.26 20.17
N PHE A 237 20.85 5.69 18.99
CA PHE A 237 20.82 4.24 18.82
C PHE A 237 22.24 3.65 18.81
N LYS A 238 22.40 2.49 19.44
CA LYS A 238 23.67 1.74 19.46
C LYS A 238 23.64 0.63 18.41
N LEU A 239 24.30 0.84 17.28
CA LEU A 239 24.13 0.00 16.07
C LEU A 239 25.43 -0.61 15.54
N GLU A 240 26.41 -0.87 16.41
CA GLU A 240 27.71 -1.46 16.02
C GLU A 240 27.53 -2.80 15.29
N TRP A 241 26.59 -3.63 15.74
CA TRP A 241 26.26 -4.90 15.11
C TRP A 241 25.76 -4.75 13.66
N LEU A 242 25.05 -3.67 13.33
CA LEU A 242 24.65 -3.37 11.94
C LEU A 242 25.79 -2.78 11.12
N ARG A 243 26.69 -2.01 11.74
CA ARG A 243 27.90 -1.50 11.07
C ARG A 243 28.80 -2.64 10.61
N GLU A 244 29.08 -3.59 11.50
CA GLU A 244 29.85 -4.80 11.16
C GLU A 244 29.17 -5.63 10.07
N LYS A 245 27.83 -5.74 10.12
CA LYS A 245 27.07 -6.44 9.09
C LYS A 245 27.16 -5.73 7.74
N LEU A 246 27.04 -4.41 7.71
CA LEU A 246 27.17 -3.61 6.50
C LEU A 246 28.55 -3.79 5.85
N GLU A 247 29.63 -3.83 6.63
CA GLU A 247 30.98 -4.08 6.11
C GLU A 247 31.08 -5.45 5.42
N LYS A 248 30.55 -6.50 6.06
CA LYS A 248 30.52 -7.86 5.50
C LYS A 248 29.74 -7.91 4.19
N VAL A 249 28.55 -7.29 4.15
CA VAL A 249 27.70 -7.22 2.95
C VAL A 249 28.38 -6.43 1.84
N THR A 250 28.98 -5.29 2.16
CA THR A 250 29.70 -4.43 1.20
C THR A 250 30.89 -5.15 0.59
N LEU A 251 31.67 -5.88 1.41
CA LEU A 251 32.77 -6.71 0.92
C LEU A 251 32.27 -7.82 0.00
N GLY A 252 31.19 -8.50 0.39
CA GLY A 252 30.53 -9.52 -0.44
C GLY A 252 30.10 -8.97 -1.80
N ARG A 253 29.46 -7.80 -1.82
CA ARG A 253 28.99 -7.15 -3.06
C ARG A 253 30.14 -6.77 -3.98
N LYS A 254 31.23 -6.24 -3.43
CA LYS A 254 32.45 -5.91 -4.21
C LYS A 254 33.05 -7.14 -4.87
N LYS A 255 33.14 -8.27 -4.16
CA LYS A 255 33.63 -9.54 -4.73
C LYS A 255 32.72 -10.01 -5.86
N LEU A 256 31.41 -10.00 -5.64
CA LEU A 256 30.42 -10.38 -6.66
C LEU A 256 30.53 -9.51 -7.92
N SER A 257 30.64 -8.19 -7.77
CA SER A 257 30.85 -7.27 -8.88
C SER A 257 32.13 -7.58 -9.67
N GLY A 258 33.20 -7.96 -8.98
CA GLY A 258 34.43 -8.42 -9.62
C GLY A 258 34.22 -9.68 -10.48
N TYR A 259 33.46 -10.65 -9.99
CA TYR A 259 33.11 -11.84 -10.76
C TYR A 259 32.20 -11.52 -11.96
N GLU A 260 31.20 -10.64 -11.78
CA GLU A 260 30.32 -10.17 -12.85
C GLU A 260 31.10 -9.48 -13.97
N ALA A 261 32.02 -8.59 -13.61
CA ALA A 261 32.90 -7.91 -14.58
C ALA A 261 33.79 -8.89 -15.33
N HIS A 262 34.34 -9.90 -14.65
CA HIS A 262 35.15 -10.93 -15.29
C HIS A 262 34.34 -11.80 -16.26
N ALA A 263 33.13 -12.20 -15.87
CA ALA A 263 32.24 -12.98 -16.73
C ALA A 263 31.88 -12.21 -18.01
N LEU A 264 31.58 -10.91 -17.89
CA LEU A 264 31.27 -10.06 -19.04
C LEU A 264 32.45 -9.92 -20.01
N GLU A 265 33.68 -9.87 -19.50
CA GLU A 265 34.88 -9.86 -20.33
C GLU A 265 35.06 -11.20 -21.07
N LEU A 266 34.83 -12.34 -20.41
CA LEU A 266 34.88 -13.66 -21.05
C LEU A 266 33.81 -13.80 -22.14
N GLU A 267 32.59 -13.33 -21.90
CA GLU A 267 31.53 -13.32 -22.92
C GLU A 267 31.90 -12.51 -24.15
N LYS A 268 32.55 -11.35 -23.96
CA LYS A 268 33.05 -10.51 -25.06
C LYS A 268 34.14 -11.23 -25.85
N GLN A 269 35.06 -11.91 -25.16
CA GLN A 269 36.11 -12.70 -25.81
C GLN A 269 35.53 -13.87 -26.62
N LEU A 270 34.54 -14.58 -26.08
CA LEU A 270 33.84 -15.66 -26.80
C LEU A 270 33.18 -15.16 -28.08
N LYS A 271 32.44 -14.04 -28.03
CA LYS A 271 31.82 -13.42 -29.22
C LYS A 271 32.84 -13.05 -30.30
N ASN A 272 34.00 -12.54 -29.89
CA ASN A 272 35.07 -12.19 -30.83
C ASN A 272 35.66 -13.44 -31.50
N LEU A 273 35.87 -14.53 -30.74
CA LEU A 273 36.34 -15.80 -31.28
C LEU A 273 35.32 -16.43 -32.25
N GLU A 274 34.04 -16.39 -31.94
CA GLU A 274 32.97 -16.85 -32.83
C GLU A 274 32.94 -16.10 -34.16
N LEU A 275 33.12 -14.77 -34.11
CA LEU A 275 33.23 -13.94 -35.31
C LEU A 275 34.46 -14.31 -36.15
N MET A 276 35.61 -14.51 -35.49
CA MET A 276 36.85 -14.90 -36.16
C MET A 276 36.72 -16.27 -36.83
N MET A 277 36.15 -17.26 -36.14
CA MET A 277 35.87 -18.59 -36.72
C MET A 277 34.93 -18.51 -37.93
N SER A 278 33.89 -17.68 -37.86
CA SER A 278 32.95 -17.47 -38.97
C SER A 278 33.65 -16.87 -40.20
N ASN A 279 34.49 -15.85 -40.00
CA ASN A 279 35.26 -15.22 -41.07
C ASN A 279 36.26 -16.20 -41.71
N LEU A 280 36.96 -16.99 -40.90
CA LEU A 280 37.88 -18.02 -41.39
C LEU A 280 37.13 -19.09 -42.22
N LYS A 281 35.98 -19.56 -41.73
CA LYS A 281 35.15 -20.54 -42.43
C LYS A 281 34.67 -20.01 -43.79
N ALA A 282 34.24 -18.74 -43.85
CA ALA A 282 33.87 -18.08 -45.10
C ALA A 282 35.05 -18.00 -46.08
N LYS A 283 36.25 -17.66 -45.60
CA LYS A 283 37.47 -17.57 -46.41
C LYS A 283 37.91 -18.93 -46.96
N ILE A 284 37.79 -19.99 -46.16
CA ILE A 284 38.04 -21.37 -46.61
C ILE A 284 37.06 -21.76 -47.74
N LYS A 285 35.77 -21.44 -47.58
CA LYS A 285 34.75 -21.73 -48.60
C LYS A 285 35.04 -21.01 -49.93
N LEU A 286 35.34 -19.71 -49.88
CA LEU A 286 35.74 -18.92 -51.05
C LEU A 286 36.98 -19.48 -51.76
N ASN A 287 37.99 -19.91 -51.01
CA ASN A 287 39.19 -20.49 -51.59
C ASN A 287 38.95 -21.87 -52.23
N ALA A 288 38.00 -22.65 -51.71
CA ALA A 288 37.61 -23.92 -52.30
C ALA A 288 36.84 -23.70 -53.62
N GLU A 289 35.94 -22.72 -53.67
CA GLU A 289 35.20 -22.34 -54.88
C GLU A 289 36.16 -21.84 -55.98
N ARG A 290 37.13 -20.98 -55.66
CA ARG A 290 38.12 -20.50 -56.64
C ARG A 290 39.00 -21.60 -57.26
N LYS A 291 39.32 -22.66 -56.50
CA LYS A 291 40.11 -23.78 -57.01
C LYS A 291 39.33 -24.69 -57.97
N LEU A 292 38.00 -24.61 -57.98
CA LEU A 292 37.14 -25.36 -58.90
C LEU A 292 36.98 -24.63 -60.24
N ASP A 293 37.13 -23.30 -60.27
CA ASP A 293 37.03 -22.49 -61.50
C ASP A 293 38.34 -22.47 -62.32
N ASP A 294 39.47 -22.91 -61.74
CA ASP A 294 40.80 -22.94 -62.37
C ASP A 294 41.17 -24.32 -62.99
N ILE A 295 40.22 -25.27 -63.10
CA ILE A 295 40.38 -26.61 -63.72
C ILE A 295 39.48 -26.72 -64.95
#